data_AF-A0A257HX98-F1
#
_entry.id   AF-A0A257HX98-F1
#
_cell.length_a   1.000
_cell.length_b   1.000
_cell.length_c   1.000
_cell.angle_alpha   90.00
_cell.angle_beta   90.00
_cell.angle_gamma   90.00
#
_symmetry.space_group_name_H-M   'P 1'
#
loop_
_entity.id
_entity.type
_entity.pdbx_description
1 polymer ?
#
loop_
_entity_poly.entity_id
_entity_poly.type
_entity_poly.pdbx_seq_one_letter_code
_entity_poly.pdbx_strand_id
1 'polypeptide(L)'
;MNAKQISFLIIILIIIPATSFAQNLEGKNSFRMIEDVIITLDLPKEISSKQKPTILIIYALPNGNSTAWTKGKKMHPGDDWHFDIQHIAAQTAFIRESLPHQQIIVAYLENDQKSWPAWKTKHPNYLENITAIVDSLSTRFSNPAIHLNGHSGGGSFVFAYIKALTTIPENIQRISFLDSDYNYDSSYLPKLTTWLKNKSHQLRVFAYNDSIALFNGKPVVSATGGTWYRSKKMMLDLSQQFHFTNYSNDSLLIFKSNSKQIQFFLKTNPERKILHTKQVELNGFIHSELSGSKKDSKNYRYYGNRAYEAYIPD
;
A
#
# COMPACT_ATOMS: atom_id res chain seq x y z
N MET A 1 -32.46 20.81 -64.18
CA MET A 1 -32.28 19.37 -63.92
C MET A 1 -30.95 19.17 -63.20
N ASN A 2 -31.04 18.69 -61.97
CA ASN A 2 -29.94 18.58 -61.00
C ASN A 2 -29.11 17.32 -61.25
N ALA A 3 -27.78 17.42 -61.11
CA ALA A 3 -26.91 16.29 -60.78
C ALA A 3 -25.98 16.73 -59.65
N LYS A 4 -26.35 16.41 -58.40
CA LYS A 4 -25.47 16.51 -57.23
C LYS A 4 -24.66 15.21 -57.16
N GLN A 5 -23.34 15.30 -57.29
CA GLN A 5 -22.42 14.24 -56.88
C GLN A 5 -22.46 14.13 -55.35
N ILE A 6 -22.88 12.97 -54.85
CA ILE A 6 -22.75 12.58 -53.45
C ILE A 6 -21.54 11.66 -53.36
N SER A 7 -20.43 12.19 -52.84
CA SER A 7 -19.25 11.40 -52.52
C SER A 7 -19.50 10.65 -51.21
N PHE A 8 -19.64 9.32 -51.29
CA PHE A 8 -19.69 8.44 -50.13
C PHE A 8 -18.26 8.22 -49.62
N LEU A 9 -17.89 8.87 -48.52
CA LEU A 9 -16.64 8.60 -47.82
C LEU A 9 -16.84 7.34 -46.96
N ILE A 10 -16.36 6.20 -47.42
CA ILE A 10 -16.33 4.96 -46.63
C ILE A 10 -15.23 5.12 -45.58
N ILE A 11 -15.62 5.42 -44.33
CA ILE A 11 -14.72 5.31 -43.18
C ILE A 11 -14.60 3.82 -42.86
N ILE A 12 -13.50 3.22 -43.30
CA ILE A 12 -13.09 1.89 -42.84
C ILE A 12 -12.64 2.05 -41.40
N LEU A 13 -13.51 1.67 -40.46
CA LEU A 13 -13.17 1.51 -39.06
C LEU A 13 -12.23 0.31 -38.95
N ILE A 14 -10.91 0.56 -38.93
CA ILE A 14 -9.94 -0.48 -38.60
C ILE A 14 -10.10 -0.76 -37.11
N ILE A 15 -10.89 -1.78 -36.80
CA ILE A 15 -10.92 -2.40 -35.47
C ILE A 15 -9.56 -3.08 -35.32
N ILE A 16 -8.62 -2.39 -34.69
CA ILE A 16 -7.39 -3.02 -34.20
C ILE A 16 -7.84 -3.98 -33.11
N PRO A 17 -7.68 -5.31 -33.27
CA PRO A 17 -7.99 -6.23 -32.19
C PRO A 17 -7.06 -5.87 -31.03
N ALA A 18 -7.64 -5.47 -29.91
CA ALA A 18 -6.93 -5.41 -28.65
C ALA A 18 -6.33 -6.80 -28.45
N THR A 19 -5.01 -6.91 -28.61
CA THR A 19 -4.28 -8.14 -28.35
C THR A 19 -4.41 -8.40 -26.85
N SER A 20 -5.40 -9.22 -26.52
CA SER A 20 -5.54 -9.78 -25.19
C SER A 20 -4.32 -10.66 -24.94
N PHE A 21 -3.30 -10.09 -24.31
CA PHE A 21 -2.29 -10.88 -23.59
C PHE A 21 -2.93 -11.44 -22.32
N ALA A 22 -3.97 -12.24 -22.48
CA ALA A 22 -4.45 -13.18 -21.47
C ALA A 22 -3.85 -14.54 -21.85
N GLN A 23 -2.54 -14.69 -21.65
CA GLN A 23 -1.96 -16.02 -21.60
C GLN A 23 -2.49 -16.72 -20.35
N ASN A 24 -3.10 -17.89 -20.56
CA ASN A 24 -3.42 -18.88 -19.54
C ASN A 24 -2.28 -19.00 -18.52
N LEU A 25 -2.56 -18.69 -17.25
CA LEU A 25 -1.60 -18.80 -16.14
C LEU A 25 -1.93 -20.04 -15.30
N GLU A 26 -1.72 -21.23 -15.88
CA GLU A 26 -1.25 -22.34 -15.06
C GLU A 26 0.27 -22.11 -14.82
N GLY A 27 0.64 -21.75 -13.60
CA GLY A 27 2.02 -21.97 -13.11
C GLY A 27 2.85 -20.77 -12.66
N LYS A 28 2.46 -19.51 -12.86
CA LYS A 28 3.21 -18.37 -12.26
C LYS A 28 2.29 -17.29 -11.71
N ASN A 29 2.17 -17.24 -10.38
CA ASN A 29 1.58 -16.11 -9.66
C ASN A 29 2.45 -14.84 -9.73
N SER A 30 3.41 -14.77 -10.65
CA SER A 30 4.31 -13.63 -10.84
C SER A 30 4.41 -13.29 -12.32
N PHE A 31 4.24 -12.02 -12.67
CA PHE A 31 4.29 -11.53 -14.04
C PHE A 31 4.89 -10.11 -14.08
N ARG A 32 5.40 -9.70 -15.25
CA ARG A 32 5.91 -8.35 -15.46
C ARG A 32 4.86 -7.45 -16.10
N MET A 33 4.90 -6.17 -15.76
CA MET A 33 4.13 -5.10 -16.39
C MET A 33 5.06 -3.90 -16.61
N ILE A 34 4.75 -3.09 -17.64
CA ILE A 34 5.50 -1.86 -17.93
C ILE A 34 7.02 -2.12 -17.96
N GLU A 35 7.41 -3.21 -18.61
CA GLU A 35 8.80 -3.71 -18.76
C GLU A 35 9.47 -4.18 -17.45
N ASP A 36 9.62 -3.30 -16.47
CA ASP A 36 10.48 -3.50 -15.31
C ASP A 36 9.76 -3.55 -13.95
N VAL A 37 8.43 -3.59 -13.93
CA VAL A 37 7.62 -3.84 -12.73
C VAL A 37 7.26 -5.32 -12.63
N ILE A 38 7.67 -5.98 -11.56
CA ILE A 38 7.33 -7.37 -11.24
C ILE A 38 6.16 -7.35 -10.25
N ILE A 39 5.09 -8.06 -10.61
CA ILE A 39 3.93 -8.24 -9.76
C ILE A 39 3.84 -9.68 -9.34
N THR A 40 3.83 -9.94 -8.04
CA THR A 40 3.57 -11.27 -7.48
C THR A 40 2.28 -11.28 -6.68
N LEU A 41 1.40 -12.23 -6.97
CA LEU A 41 0.15 -12.45 -6.27
C LEU A 41 0.31 -13.52 -5.19
N ASP A 42 -0.01 -13.17 -3.96
CA ASP A 42 -0.28 -14.12 -2.89
C ASP A 42 -1.79 -14.32 -2.79
N LEU A 43 -2.22 -15.46 -3.31
CA LEU A 43 -3.60 -15.92 -3.36
C LEU A 43 -3.89 -16.82 -2.15
N PRO A 44 -5.14 -16.85 -1.64
CA PRO A 44 -5.52 -17.86 -0.66
C PRO A 44 -5.38 -19.27 -1.26
N LYS A 45 -5.12 -20.28 -0.41
CA LYS A 45 -4.98 -21.69 -0.84
C LYS A 45 -6.17 -22.19 -1.65
N GLU A 46 -7.37 -21.72 -1.31
CA GLU A 46 -8.59 -21.99 -2.07
C GLU A 46 -9.23 -20.67 -2.48
N ILE A 47 -9.39 -20.48 -3.79
CA ILE A 47 -10.29 -19.45 -4.31
C ILE A 47 -11.70 -20.03 -4.20
N SER A 48 -12.40 -19.63 -3.14
CA SER A 48 -13.75 -20.09 -2.83
C SER A 48 -14.67 -19.96 -4.05
N SER A 49 -15.35 -21.05 -4.42
CA SER A 49 -16.44 -21.05 -5.40
C SER A 49 -17.68 -20.28 -4.92
N LYS A 50 -17.81 -20.06 -3.61
CA LYS A 50 -18.77 -19.12 -3.03
C LYS A 50 -18.22 -17.70 -3.17
N GLN A 51 -19.04 -16.77 -3.69
CA GLN A 51 -18.72 -15.33 -3.84
C GLN A 51 -18.42 -14.67 -2.48
N LYS A 52 -17.23 -14.91 -1.93
CA LYS A 52 -16.72 -14.12 -0.81
C LYS A 52 -16.31 -12.75 -1.36
N PRO A 53 -16.64 -11.64 -0.69
CA PRO A 53 -16.11 -10.35 -1.09
C PRO A 53 -14.58 -10.39 -1.11
N THR A 54 -14.00 -9.85 -2.18
CA THR A 54 -12.55 -9.85 -2.38
C THR A 54 -11.96 -8.56 -1.87
N ILE A 55 -10.88 -8.67 -1.07
CA ILE A 55 -10.00 -7.57 -0.72
C ILE A 55 -8.69 -7.78 -1.46
N LEU A 56 -8.39 -6.87 -2.38
CA LEU A 56 -7.12 -6.80 -3.08
C LEU A 56 -6.24 -5.77 -2.38
N ILE A 57 -5.21 -6.24 -1.69
CA ILE A 57 -4.19 -5.40 -1.08
C ILE A 57 -3.06 -5.22 -2.08
N ILE A 58 -2.90 -4.01 -2.59
CA ILE A 58 -1.77 -3.64 -3.45
C ILE A 58 -0.65 -3.15 -2.55
N TYR A 59 0.38 -3.97 -2.35
CA TYR A 59 1.50 -3.69 -1.46
C TYR A 59 2.73 -3.26 -2.27
N ALA A 60 3.00 -1.96 -2.30
CA ALA A 60 4.19 -1.41 -2.94
C ALA A 60 5.41 -1.58 -2.03
N LEU A 61 6.45 -2.26 -2.54
CA LEU A 61 7.60 -2.67 -1.74
C LEU A 61 8.47 -1.49 -1.27
N PRO A 62 9.19 -1.66 -0.15
CA PRO A 62 10.17 -0.69 0.31
C PRO A 62 11.42 -0.66 -0.57
N ASN A 63 12.18 0.44 -0.45
CA ASN A 63 13.42 0.59 -1.17
C ASN A 63 14.42 -0.52 -0.80
N GLY A 64 15.17 -1.00 -1.79
CA GLY A 64 16.16 -2.05 -1.64
C GLY A 64 15.57 -3.44 -1.42
N ASN A 65 14.24 -3.62 -1.45
CA ASN A 65 13.64 -4.93 -1.17
C ASN A 65 13.17 -5.66 -2.44
N SER A 66 13.26 -7.00 -2.42
CA SER A 66 12.62 -7.89 -3.37
C SER A 66 11.33 -8.46 -2.79
N THR A 67 10.51 -9.08 -3.63
CA THR A 67 9.30 -9.80 -3.23
C THR A 67 9.65 -10.95 -2.29
N ALA A 68 10.71 -11.70 -2.57
CA ALA A 68 11.13 -12.81 -1.72
C ALA A 68 11.48 -12.32 -0.30
N TRP A 69 12.30 -11.27 -0.20
CA TRP A 69 12.65 -10.64 1.07
C TRP A 69 11.41 -10.10 1.81
N THR A 70 10.52 -9.42 1.11
CA THR A 70 9.31 -8.82 1.68
C THR A 70 8.32 -9.87 2.20
N LYS A 71 8.15 -10.99 1.48
CA LYS A 71 7.34 -12.11 1.93
C LYS A 71 7.89 -12.70 3.23
N GLY A 72 9.22 -12.75 3.35
CA GLY A 72 9.95 -13.25 4.51
C GLY A 72 9.91 -14.78 4.61
N LYS A 73 10.85 -15.30 5.39
CA LYS A 73 10.98 -16.73 5.71
C LYS A 73 11.75 -16.89 7.01
N LYS A 74 11.79 -18.10 7.53
CA LYS A 74 12.60 -18.44 8.68
C LYS A 74 14.08 -18.28 8.34
N MET A 75 14.82 -17.69 9.27
CA MET A 75 16.23 -17.44 9.10
C MET A 75 17.06 -18.69 9.36
N HIS A 76 17.97 -18.98 8.44
CA HIS A 76 19.06 -19.93 8.57
C HIS A 76 20.41 -19.21 8.50
N PRO A 77 21.50 -19.82 9.03
CA PRO A 77 22.83 -19.25 8.92
C PRO A 77 23.21 -18.93 7.47
N GLY A 78 23.60 -17.68 7.21
CA GLY A 78 23.99 -17.19 5.89
C GLY A 78 22.86 -16.54 5.08
N ASP A 79 21.62 -16.59 5.55
CA ASP A 79 20.52 -15.89 4.91
C ASP A 79 20.66 -14.36 4.99
N ASP A 80 20.13 -13.69 3.98
CA ASP A 80 20.02 -12.24 3.97
C ASP A 80 19.04 -11.76 5.04
N TRP A 81 19.48 -10.80 5.87
CA TRP A 81 18.69 -10.23 6.97
C TRP A 81 17.35 -9.63 6.51
N HIS A 82 17.22 -9.24 5.24
CA HIS A 82 15.97 -8.69 4.71
C HIS A 82 14.79 -9.68 4.81
N PHE A 83 15.05 -10.99 4.93
CA PHE A 83 13.98 -11.97 5.12
C PHE A 83 13.27 -11.86 6.48
N ASP A 84 13.89 -11.27 7.52
CA ASP A 84 13.35 -11.25 8.89
C ASP A 84 12.68 -9.91 9.30
N ILE A 85 12.52 -8.96 8.37
CA ILE A 85 12.12 -7.59 8.73
C ILE A 85 10.68 -7.20 8.38
N GLN A 86 9.98 -7.99 7.56
CA GLN A 86 8.62 -7.65 7.12
C GLN A 86 7.62 -8.81 7.26
N HIS A 87 7.95 -10.01 6.79
CA HIS A 87 7.09 -11.20 6.85
C HIS A 87 5.66 -10.97 6.35
N ILE A 88 5.48 -10.23 5.25
CA ILE A 88 4.13 -9.88 4.78
C ILE A 88 3.30 -11.13 4.46
N ALA A 89 3.93 -12.23 4.02
CA ALA A 89 3.22 -13.49 3.78
C ALA A 89 2.65 -14.10 5.08
N ALA A 90 3.44 -14.12 6.15
CA ALA A 90 3.00 -14.60 7.47
C ALA A 90 1.92 -13.69 8.08
N GLN A 91 2.11 -12.37 7.97
CA GLN A 91 1.10 -11.39 8.39
C GLN A 91 -0.20 -11.52 7.58
N THR A 92 -0.11 -11.84 6.29
CA THR A 92 -1.27 -12.12 5.42
C THR A 92 -2.01 -13.38 5.87
N ALA A 93 -1.29 -14.44 6.24
CA ALA A 93 -1.90 -15.65 6.79
C ALA A 93 -2.70 -15.36 8.08
N PHE A 94 -2.13 -14.57 9.00
CA PHE A 94 -2.84 -14.10 10.20
C PHE A 94 -4.12 -13.31 9.85
N ILE A 95 -4.05 -12.40 8.87
CA ILE A 95 -5.21 -11.59 8.44
C ILE A 95 -6.31 -12.49 7.85
N ARG A 96 -5.95 -13.48 7.03
CA ARG A 96 -6.89 -14.45 6.44
C ARG A 96 -7.62 -15.25 7.52
N GLU A 97 -6.91 -15.68 8.56
CA GLU A 97 -7.54 -16.35 9.71
C GLU A 97 -8.47 -15.40 10.49
N SER A 98 -8.08 -14.14 10.62
CA SER A 98 -8.88 -13.12 11.30
C SER A 98 -10.16 -12.76 10.55
N LEU A 99 -10.17 -12.90 9.21
CA LEU A 99 -11.25 -12.52 8.29
C LEU A 99 -11.71 -13.70 7.40
N PRO A 100 -12.27 -14.78 7.97
CA PRO A 100 -12.55 -16.03 7.23
C PRO A 100 -13.63 -15.90 6.14
N HIS A 101 -14.41 -14.82 6.17
CA HIS A 101 -15.48 -14.53 5.21
C HIS A 101 -15.04 -13.61 4.07
N GLN A 102 -13.77 -13.19 4.04
CA GLN A 102 -13.20 -12.34 3.00
C GLN A 102 -12.18 -13.13 2.19
N GLN A 103 -12.07 -12.84 0.91
CA GLN A 103 -11.00 -13.35 0.06
C GLN A 103 -9.86 -12.32 0.03
N ILE A 104 -8.81 -12.55 0.82
CA ILE A 104 -7.66 -11.63 0.92
C ILE A 104 -6.58 -12.03 -0.08
N ILE A 105 -6.28 -11.12 -1.00
CA ILE A 105 -5.24 -11.25 -2.01
C ILE A 105 -4.23 -10.12 -1.81
N VAL A 106 -2.94 -10.45 -1.83
CA VAL A 106 -1.88 -9.43 -1.77
C VAL A 106 -1.13 -9.43 -3.10
N ALA A 107 -1.10 -8.28 -3.76
CA ALA A 107 -0.26 -8.02 -4.93
C ALA A 107 1.00 -7.27 -4.48
N TYR A 108 2.14 -7.96 -4.45
CA TYR A 108 3.45 -7.37 -4.21
C TYR A 108 3.91 -6.65 -5.48
N LEU A 109 4.22 -5.36 -5.38
CA LEU A 109 4.76 -4.58 -6.48
C LEU A 109 6.24 -4.27 -6.25
N GLU A 110 7.08 -4.94 -7.04
CA GLU A 110 8.53 -4.75 -7.11
C GLU A 110 8.89 -4.10 -8.45
N ASN A 111 10.00 -3.38 -8.54
CA ASN A 111 10.58 -2.97 -9.82
C ASN A 111 12.08 -3.28 -9.84
N ASP A 112 12.68 -3.32 -11.04
CA ASP A 112 14.09 -3.72 -11.19
C ASP A 112 15.07 -2.79 -10.45
N GLN A 113 14.70 -1.52 -10.22
CA GLN A 113 15.50 -0.59 -9.40
C GLN A 113 15.32 -0.78 -7.89
N LYS A 114 14.36 -1.63 -7.47
CA LYS A 114 13.94 -1.81 -6.07
C LYS A 114 13.71 -0.47 -5.38
N SER A 115 13.19 0.52 -6.10
CA SER A 115 12.99 1.88 -5.58
C SER A 115 11.95 2.60 -6.42
N TRP A 116 10.77 2.83 -5.86
CA TRP A 116 9.72 3.59 -6.54
C TRP A 116 10.09 5.04 -6.80
N PRO A 117 10.80 5.77 -5.90
CA PRO A 117 11.33 7.09 -6.24
C PRO A 117 12.25 7.07 -7.47
N ALA A 118 13.21 6.15 -7.52
CA ALA A 118 14.12 6.03 -8.66
C ALA A 118 13.36 5.64 -9.93
N TRP A 119 12.41 4.71 -9.81
CA TRP A 119 11.62 4.23 -10.93
C TRP A 119 10.83 5.35 -11.59
N LYS A 120 10.22 6.26 -10.81
CA LYS A 120 9.54 7.44 -11.36
C LYS A 120 10.49 8.40 -12.08
N THR A 121 11.74 8.52 -11.63
CA THR A 121 12.75 9.35 -12.31
C THR A 121 13.13 8.74 -13.66
N LYS A 122 13.19 7.40 -13.77
CA LYS A 122 13.51 6.70 -15.02
C LYS A 122 12.34 6.67 -16.01
N HIS A 123 11.09 6.75 -15.55
CA HIS A 123 9.90 6.63 -16.40
C HIS A 123 9.12 7.95 -16.47
N PRO A 124 9.25 8.74 -17.55
CA PRO A 124 8.53 10.00 -17.70
C PRO A 124 6.99 9.86 -17.57
N ASN A 125 6.43 8.76 -18.08
CA ASN A 125 5.00 8.45 -18.06
C ASN A 125 4.58 7.63 -16.82
N TYR A 126 5.24 7.86 -15.68
CA TYR A 126 5.02 7.05 -14.47
C TYR A 126 3.59 7.12 -13.94
N LEU A 127 2.88 8.23 -14.16
CA LEU A 127 1.51 8.41 -13.68
C LEU A 127 0.53 7.50 -14.43
N GLU A 128 0.64 7.46 -15.76
CA GLU A 128 -0.13 6.59 -16.64
C GLU A 128 0.17 5.11 -16.33
N ASN A 129 1.45 4.79 -16.21
CA ASN A 129 1.91 3.42 -15.94
C ASN A 129 1.42 2.88 -14.59
N ILE A 130 1.50 3.69 -13.52
CA ILE A 130 1.01 3.31 -12.19
C ILE A 130 -0.50 3.11 -12.20
N THR A 131 -1.23 3.97 -12.91
CA THR A 131 -2.69 3.84 -13.07
C THR A 131 -3.04 2.54 -13.80
N ALA A 132 -2.35 2.25 -14.92
CA ALA A 132 -2.53 1.02 -15.68
C ALA A 132 -2.24 -0.25 -14.85
N ILE A 133 -1.25 -0.22 -13.95
CA ILE A 133 -0.97 -1.33 -13.02
C ILE A 133 -2.15 -1.57 -12.08
N VAL A 134 -2.65 -0.52 -11.42
CA VAL A 134 -3.76 -0.65 -10.46
C VAL A 134 -5.04 -1.11 -11.16
N ASP A 135 -5.35 -0.55 -12.34
CA ASP A 135 -6.53 -0.93 -13.12
C ASP A 135 -6.46 -2.38 -13.63
N SER A 136 -5.28 -2.81 -14.08
CA SER A 136 -5.06 -4.20 -14.54
C SER A 136 -5.16 -5.22 -13.39
N LEU A 137 -4.79 -4.83 -12.16
CA LEU A 137 -4.98 -5.67 -10.98
C LEU A 137 -6.43 -5.69 -10.50
N SER A 138 -7.11 -4.54 -10.56
CA SER A 138 -8.53 -4.42 -10.21
C SER A 138 -9.39 -5.33 -11.09
N THR A 139 -9.16 -5.31 -12.41
CA THR A 139 -9.94 -6.08 -13.40
C THR A 139 -9.71 -7.60 -13.36
N ARG A 140 -8.66 -8.06 -12.67
CA ARG A 140 -8.41 -9.50 -12.46
C ARG A 140 -9.38 -10.17 -11.49
N PHE A 141 -10.09 -9.39 -10.68
CA PHE A 141 -10.99 -9.89 -9.66
C PHE A 141 -12.38 -9.27 -9.81
N SER A 142 -13.42 -9.98 -9.40
CA SER A 142 -14.79 -9.48 -9.48
C SER A 142 -15.04 -8.45 -8.38
N ASN A 143 -15.14 -7.18 -8.76
CA ASN A 143 -15.46 -6.03 -7.90
C ASN A 143 -14.69 -6.02 -6.56
N PRO A 144 -13.34 -6.07 -6.56
CA PRO A 144 -12.57 -6.10 -5.33
C PRO A 144 -12.68 -4.77 -4.58
N ALA A 145 -12.74 -4.85 -3.24
CA ALA A 145 -12.34 -3.74 -2.40
C ALA A 145 -10.80 -3.62 -2.45
N ILE A 146 -10.30 -2.47 -2.86
CA ILE A 146 -8.86 -2.24 -3.03
C ILE A 146 -8.32 -1.52 -1.80
N HIS A 147 -7.26 -2.10 -1.24
CA HIS A 147 -6.47 -1.50 -0.19
C HIS A 147 -5.09 -1.14 -0.76
N LEU A 148 -4.77 0.14 -0.82
CA LEU A 148 -3.44 0.61 -1.20
C LEU A 148 -2.56 0.60 0.05
N ASN A 149 -1.42 -0.07 -0.02
CA ASN A 149 -0.49 -0.17 1.09
C ASN A 149 0.95 0.00 0.58
N GLY A 150 1.79 0.70 1.34
CA GLY A 150 3.19 0.86 0.99
C GLY A 150 4.06 1.03 2.21
N HIS A 151 5.23 0.39 2.20
CA HIS A 151 6.28 0.60 3.20
C HIS A 151 7.45 1.36 2.60
N SER A 152 8.04 2.31 3.35
CA SER A 152 9.19 3.10 2.88
C SER A 152 8.97 3.69 1.47
N GLY A 153 9.89 3.41 0.54
CA GLY A 153 9.79 3.54 -0.91
C GLY A 153 8.40 3.40 -1.50
N GLY A 154 7.64 2.40 -1.06
CA GLY A 154 6.31 2.06 -1.56
C GLY A 154 5.29 3.19 -1.50
N GLY A 155 5.41 4.11 -0.53
CA GLY A 155 4.52 5.26 -0.45
C GLY A 155 4.66 6.20 -1.65
N SER A 156 5.82 6.22 -2.32
CA SER A 156 6.04 6.94 -3.57
C SER A 156 5.14 6.43 -4.70
N PHE A 157 4.85 5.13 -4.75
CA PHE A 157 3.89 4.54 -5.69
C PHE A 157 2.47 4.99 -5.35
N VAL A 158 2.07 4.85 -4.07
CA VAL A 158 0.71 5.22 -3.60
C VAL A 158 0.40 6.68 -3.87
N PHE A 159 1.32 7.60 -3.55
CA PHE A 159 1.12 9.02 -3.84
C PHE A 159 1.11 9.32 -5.33
N ALA A 160 1.93 8.65 -6.15
CA ALA A 160 1.89 8.83 -7.59
C ALA A 160 0.54 8.38 -8.19
N TYR A 161 -0.03 7.28 -7.69
CA TYR A 161 -1.39 6.88 -8.06
C TYR A 161 -2.42 7.96 -7.68
N ILE A 162 -2.43 8.44 -6.43
CA ILE A 162 -3.34 9.52 -6.00
C ILE A 162 -3.12 10.80 -6.83
N LYS A 163 -1.87 11.09 -7.21
CA LYS A 163 -1.52 12.25 -8.05
C LYS A 163 -2.13 12.13 -9.46
N ALA A 164 -2.07 10.96 -10.07
CA ALA A 164 -2.58 10.69 -11.41
C ALA A 164 -4.11 10.83 -11.51
N LEU A 165 -4.82 10.52 -10.42
CA LEU A 165 -6.28 10.49 -10.40
C LEU A 165 -6.90 11.88 -10.28
N THR A 166 -8.02 12.13 -10.96
CA THR A 166 -8.86 13.32 -10.69
C THR A 166 -9.60 13.17 -9.35
N THR A 167 -10.17 11.99 -9.10
CA THR A 167 -10.84 11.61 -7.86
C THR A 167 -10.41 10.19 -7.48
N ILE A 168 -10.32 9.89 -6.18
CA ILE A 168 -9.99 8.54 -5.71
C ILE A 168 -11.24 7.66 -5.89
N PRO A 169 -11.17 6.55 -6.65
CA PRO A 169 -12.32 5.68 -6.90
C PRO A 169 -12.94 5.07 -5.63
N GLU A 170 -14.25 4.84 -5.62
CA GLU A 170 -15.00 4.29 -4.46
C GLU A 170 -14.58 2.86 -4.09
N ASN A 171 -14.05 2.08 -5.04
CA ASN A 171 -13.53 0.75 -4.72
C ASN A 171 -12.18 0.81 -3.98
N ILE A 172 -11.49 1.95 -3.92
CA ILE A 172 -10.35 2.17 -3.02
C ILE A 172 -10.91 2.40 -1.61
N GLN A 173 -11.02 1.33 -0.82
CA GLN A 173 -11.61 1.40 0.51
C GLN A 173 -10.60 1.72 1.62
N ARG A 174 -9.31 1.51 1.37
CA ARG A 174 -8.25 1.77 2.35
C ARG A 174 -6.98 2.30 1.70
N ILE A 175 -6.33 3.25 2.37
CA ILE A 175 -5.00 3.74 2.05
C ILE A 175 -4.16 3.67 3.32
N SER A 176 -3.05 2.94 3.26
CA SER A 176 -2.16 2.69 4.39
C SER A 176 -0.72 3.10 4.04
N PHE A 177 -0.12 3.94 4.88
CA PHE A 177 1.28 4.32 4.79
C PHE A 177 2.03 3.75 5.99
N LEU A 178 2.77 2.66 5.77
CA LEU A 178 3.69 2.11 6.76
C LEU A 178 5.02 2.85 6.64
N ASP A 179 5.22 3.89 7.45
CA ASP A 179 6.46 4.67 7.45
C ASP A 179 6.92 5.07 6.04
N SER A 180 5.95 5.54 5.24
CA SER A 180 6.07 5.74 3.80
C SER A 180 5.40 7.02 3.31
N ASP A 181 4.92 7.87 4.21
CA ASP A 181 4.17 9.07 3.86
C ASP A 181 5.08 10.29 3.57
N TYR A 182 6.40 10.10 3.46
CA TYR A 182 7.37 11.20 3.37
C TYR A 182 7.23 12.08 2.11
N ASN A 183 6.53 11.59 1.08
CA ASN A 183 6.17 12.36 -0.12
C ASN A 183 4.91 13.23 0.05
N TYR A 184 4.26 13.22 1.21
CA TYR A 184 3.05 14.03 1.44
C TYR A 184 3.34 15.53 1.38
N ASP A 185 2.48 16.25 0.66
CA ASP A 185 2.31 17.70 0.77
C ASP A 185 0.83 18.07 0.64
N SER A 186 0.48 19.35 0.84
CA SER A 186 -0.92 19.79 0.88
C SER A 186 -1.65 19.68 -0.46
N SER A 187 -0.96 19.42 -1.58
CA SER A 187 -1.62 19.22 -2.88
C SER A 187 -2.49 17.95 -2.92
N TYR A 188 -2.23 16.97 -2.05
CA TYR A 188 -3.05 15.76 -1.92
C TYR A 188 -4.34 15.99 -1.11
N LEU A 189 -4.42 17.07 -0.33
CA LEU A 189 -5.51 17.32 0.63
C LEU A 189 -6.91 17.33 -0.02
N PRO A 190 -7.15 17.99 -1.16
CA PRO A 190 -8.49 18.02 -1.76
C PRO A 190 -9.01 16.62 -2.16
N LYS A 191 -8.13 15.76 -2.69
CA LYS A 191 -8.49 14.40 -3.09
C LYS A 191 -8.74 13.51 -1.89
N LEU A 192 -7.86 13.57 -0.88
CA LEU A 192 -8.01 12.81 0.36
C LEU A 192 -9.26 13.22 1.14
N THR A 193 -9.52 14.52 1.29
CA THR A 193 -10.70 15.02 2.02
C THR A 193 -12.00 14.64 1.32
N THR A 194 -12.05 14.75 -0.02
CA THR A 194 -13.20 14.31 -0.82
C THR A 194 -13.46 12.82 -0.62
N TRP A 195 -12.43 11.99 -0.77
CA TRP A 195 -12.51 10.53 -0.56
C TRP A 195 -12.95 10.18 0.87
N LEU A 196 -12.43 10.88 1.88
CA LEU A 196 -12.76 10.68 3.30
C LEU A 196 -14.14 11.23 3.70
N LYS A 197 -14.92 11.85 2.80
CA LYS A 197 -16.33 12.15 3.13
C LYS A 197 -17.15 10.88 3.32
N ASN A 198 -16.79 9.79 2.62
CA ASN A 198 -17.36 8.47 2.84
C ASN A 198 -16.74 7.85 4.12
N LYS A 199 -17.56 7.61 5.14
CA LYS A 199 -17.10 7.10 6.44
C LYS A 199 -16.62 5.64 6.43
N SER A 200 -16.88 4.91 5.34
CA SER A 200 -16.37 3.56 5.16
C SER A 200 -14.91 3.54 4.69
N HIS A 201 -14.42 4.62 4.08
CA HIS A 201 -13.05 4.76 3.60
C HIS A 201 -12.06 4.97 4.75
N GLN A 202 -10.91 4.28 4.68
CA GLN A 202 -9.99 4.19 5.81
C GLN A 202 -8.58 4.67 5.48
N LEU A 203 -8.12 5.72 6.16
CA LEU A 203 -6.74 6.18 6.10
C LEU A 203 -5.97 5.70 7.33
N ARG A 204 -4.82 5.04 7.12
CA ARG A 204 -3.91 4.59 8.17
C ARG A 204 -2.51 5.11 7.90
N VAL A 205 -1.94 5.81 8.88
CA VAL A 205 -0.60 6.38 8.76
C VAL A 205 0.22 5.96 9.95
N PHE A 206 1.39 5.40 9.68
CA PHE A 206 2.32 4.91 10.68
C PHE A 206 3.66 5.62 10.47
N ALA A 207 4.24 6.15 11.53
CA ALA A 207 5.55 6.78 11.48
C ALA A 207 6.26 6.63 12.81
N TYR A 208 7.59 6.68 12.80
CA TYR A 208 8.36 6.84 14.04
C TYR A 208 8.96 8.22 14.03
N ASN A 209 9.44 8.69 15.18
CA ASN A 209 10.17 9.93 15.26
C ASN A 209 11.57 9.77 14.64
N ASP A 210 11.58 9.74 13.30
CA ASP A 210 12.75 9.64 12.44
C ASP A 210 13.51 10.97 12.35
N SER A 211 12.84 12.09 12.63
CA SER A 211 13.44 13.44 12.65
C SER A 211 14.56 13.61 13.70
N ILE A 212 14.67 12.68 14.65
CA ILE A 212 15.74 12.65 15.67
C ILE A 212 16.55 11.36 15.62
N ALA A 213 16.28 10.47 14.67
CA ALA A 213 16.99 9.19 14.55
C ALA A 213 18.42 9.43 14.05
N LEU A 214 19.37 8.69 14.62
CA LEU A 214 20.79 8.82 14.32
C LEU A 214 21.36 7.53 13.75
N PHE A 215 22.19 7.65 12.72
CA PHE A 215 23.10 6.62 12.23
C PHE A 215 24.53 7.11 12.43
N ASN A 216 25.33 6.38 13.22
CA ASN A 216 26.71 6.78 13.56
C ASN A 216 26.81 8.24 14.04
N GLY A 217 25.86 8.66 14.90
CA GLY A 217 25.79 10.02 15.45
C GLY A 217 25.25 11.09 14.51
N LYS A 218 24.94 10.75 13.25
CA LYS A 218 24.42 11.70 12.24
C LYS A 218 22.91 11.51 12.01
N PRO A 219 22.14 12.60 11.83
CA PRO A 219 20.73 12.48 11.44
C PRO A 219 20.54 11.66 10.18
N VAL A 220 19.56 10.75 10.19
CA VAL A 220 19.22 9.92 9.02
C VAL A 220 18.38 10.68 8.01
N VAL A 221 17.56 11.62 8.49
CA VAL A 221 16.71 12.50 7.69
C VAL A 221 16.77 13.93 8.23
N SER A 222 16.38 14.90 7.40
CA SER A 222 16.18 16.27 7.89
C SER A 222 14.94 16.35 8.78
N ALA A 223 14.84 17.43 9.57
CA ALA A 223 13.72 17.64 10.50
C ALA A 223 12.33 17.59 9.83
N THR A 224 12.25 17.89 8.52
CA THR A 224 11.00 17.93 7.75
C THR A 224 10.94 16.91 6.60
N GLY A 225 12.02 16.16 6.39
CA GLY A 225 12.15 15.19 5.30
C GLY A 225 11.56 13.82 5.63
N GLY A 226 11.44 13.50 6.91
CA GLY A 226 10.96 12.22 7.41
C GLY A 226 9.44 12.09 7.53
N THR A 227 9.00 10.87 7.82
CA THR A 227 7.59 10.51 8.02
C THR A 227 7.03 11.13 9.28
N TRP A 228 7.83 11.34 10.33
CA TRP A 228 7.36 11.99 11.56
C TRP A 228 6.74 13.36 11.31
N TYR A 229 7.45 14.19 10.53
CA TYR A 229 6.98 15.51 10.17
C TYR A 229 5.82 15.44 9.18
N ARG A 230 5.92 14.57 8.18
CA ARG A 230 4.95 14.46 7.08
C ARG A 230 3.60 13.92 7.56
N SER A 231 3.61 12.97 8.50
CA SER A 231 2.40 12.47 9.17
C SER A 231 1.73 13.55 9.98
N LYS A 232 2.49 14.32 10.78
CA LYS A 232 1.95 15.45 11.54
C LYS A 232 1.39 16.54 10.65
N LYS A 233 2.08 16.82 9.53
CA LYS A 233 1.60 17.77 8.54
C LYS A 233 0.28 17.29 7.89
N MET A 234 0.20 16.02 7.48
CA MET A 234 -1.02 15.43 6.92
C MET A 234 -2.17 15.49 7.91
N MET A 235 -1.90 15.14 9.18
CA MET A 235 -2.89 15.24 10.24
C MET A 235 -3.36 16.68 10.47
N LEU A 236 -2.43 17.65 10.49
CA LEU A 236 -2.75 19.08 10.63
C LEU A 236 -3.64 19.57 9.48
N ASP A 237 -3.26 19.25 8.24
CA ASP A 237 -4.02 19.62 7.05
C ASP A 237 -5.43 18.99 7.08
N LEU A 238 -5.55 17.71 7.46
CA LEU A 238 -6.85 17.03 7.62
C LEU A 238 -7.67 17.57 8.79
N SER A 239 -7.03 18.11 9.84
CA SER A 239 -7.72 18.62 11.03
C SER A 239 -8.62 19.83 10.75
N GLN A 240 -8.44 20.47 9.58
CA GLN A 240 -9.30 21.55 9.10
C GLN A 240 -10.72 21.07 8.79
N GLN A 241 -10.92 19.78 8.51
CA GLN A 241 -12.22 19.18 8.17
C GLN A 241 -12.62 18.02 9.10
N PHE A 242 -11.66 17.38 9.76
CA PHE A 242 -11.90 16.23 10.61
C PHE A 242 -11.40 16.48 12.03
N HIS A 243 -12.26 16.27 13.02
CA HIS A 243 -11.86 16.35 14.42
C HIS A 243 -11.13 15.07 14.85
N PHE A 244 -9.98 15.25 15.52
CA PHE A 244 -9.15 14.17 16.05
C PHE A 244 -9.17 14.15 17.57
N THR A 245 -9.15 12.94 18.12
CA THR A 245 -8.87 12.67 19.53
C THR A 245 -7.52 11.99 19.66
N ASN A 246 -6.76 12.37 20.69
CA ASN A 246 -5.45 11.78 20.99
C ASN A 246 -5.58 10.74 22.11
N TYR A 247 -4.97 9.58 21.89
CA TYR A 247 -4.73 8.57 22.90
C TYR A 247 -3.23 8.25 22.87
N SER A 248 -2.52 8.52 23.96
CA SER A 248 -1.10 8.19 24.06
C SER A 248 -0.88 7.11 25.12
N ASN A 249 0.04 6.20 24.83
CA ASN A 249 0.77 5.49 25.88
C ASN A 249 2.23 6.02 25.88
N ASP A 250 3.08 5.48 26.77
CA ASP A 250 4.45 5.98 26.99
C ASP A 250 5.30 6.07 25.71
N SER A 251 5.00 5.27 24.69
CA SER A 251 5.84 5.21 23.48
C SER A 251 5.12 5.44 22.16
N LEU A 252 3.78 5.40 22.12
CA LEU A 252 2.98 5.50 20.89
C LEU A 252 1.89 6.57 21.05
N LEU A 253 1.91 7.55 20.16
CA LEU A 253 0.86 8.56 20.02
C LEU A 253 -0.16 8.07 19.00
N ILE A 254 -1.45 8.05 19.35
CA ILE A 254 -2.51 7.57 18.48
C ILE A 254 -3.54 8.68 18.31
N PHE A 255 -3.69 9.16 17.08
CA PHE A 255 -4.71 10.15 16.74
C PHE A 255 -5.80 9.48 15.92
N LYS A 256 -7.06 9.62 16.34
CA LYS A 256 -8.21 9.02 15.64
C LYS A 256 -9.24 10.08 15.34
N SER A 257 -9.77 10.09 14.12
CA SER A 257 -10.96 10.87 13.82
C SER A 257 -12.16 10.37 14.64
N ASN A 258 -13.19 11.20 14.82
CA ASN A 258 -14.39 10.79 15.56
C ASN A 258 -15.04 9.50 15.01
N SER A 259 -15.05 9.34 13.69
CA SER A 259 -15.53 8.12 13.02
C SER A 259 -14.54 6.96 13.03
N LYS A 260 -13.31 7.17 13.54
CA LYS A 260 -12.18 6.23 13.56
C LYS A 260 -11.73 5.79 12.15
N GLN A 261 -12.20 6.46 11.11
CA GLN A 261 -11.87 6.16 9.72
C GLN A 261 -10.48 6.70 9.35
N ILE A 262 -9.98 7.73 10.03
CA ILE A 262 -8.61 8.25 9.90
C ILE A 262 -7.88 7.94 11.19
N GLN A 263 -6.74 7.25 11.10
CA GLN A 263 -5.92 6.93 12.28
C GLN A 263 -4.44 7.14 11.98
N PHE A 264 -3.76 7.85 12.87
CA PHE A 264 -2.30 8.04 12.88
C PHE A 264 -1.70 7.32 14.09
N PHE A 265 -0.61 6.60 13.86
CA PHE A 265 0.14 5.87 14.89
C PHE A 265 1.59 6.31 14.84
N LEU A 266 1.98 7.19 15.76
CA LEU A 266 3.28 7.85 15.76
C LEU A 266 4.15 7.36 16.92
N LYS A 267 5.15 6.54 16.61
CA LYS A 267 6.09 5.95 17.58
C LYS A 267 7.13 6.97 18.00
N THR A 268 7.17 7.32 19.28
CA THR A 268 8.24 8.16 19.84
C THR A 268 9.59 7.43 19.80
N ASN A 269 10.69 8.19 19.85
CA ASN A 269 12.04 7.66 19.68
C ASN A 269 13.05 8.30 20.65
N PRO A 270 12.83 8.20 21.99
CA PRO A 270 13.73 8.81 22.97
C PRO A 270 15.17 8.32 22.85
N GLU A 271 15.36 7.08 22.41
CA GLU A 271 16.65 6.44 22.20
C GLU A 271 17.30 6.77 20.85
N ARG A 272 16.63 7.57 19.99
CA ARG A 272 17.13 8.02 18.68
C ARG A 272 17.56 6.87 17.74
N LYS A 273 16.88 5.74 17.83
CA LYS A 273 17.13 4.52 17.03
C LYS A 273 16.50 4.61 15.64
N ILE A 274 17.01 3.80 14.71
CA ILE A 274 16.36 3.57 13.41
C ILE A 274 15.28 2.50 13.61
N LEU A 275 14.01 2.89 13.60
CA LEU A 275 12.87 1.99 13.84
C LEU A 275 12.08 1.68 12.55
N HIS A 276 12.63 2.03 11.39
CA HIS A 276 11.97 2.05 10.09
C HIS A 276 11.28 0.74 9.71
N THR A 277 11.94 -0.41 9.90
CA THR A 277 11.38 -1.74 9.63
C THR A 277 10.59 -2.29 10.81
N LYS A 278 10.90 -1.84 12.03
CA LYS A 278 10.21 -2.29 13.27
C LYS A 278 8.72 -1.98 13.25
N GLN A 279 8.31 -0.93 12.54
CA GLN A 279 6.89 -0.60 12.31
C GLN A 279 6.16 -1.77 11.66
N VAL A 280 6.74 -2.38 10.63
CA VAL A 280 6.13 -3.50 9.89
C VAL A 280 6.31 -4.81 10.65
N GLU A 281 7.53 -5.06 11.12
CA GLU A 281 7.91 -6.26 11.87
C GLU A 281 6.99 -6.46 13.08
N LEU A 282 6.68 -5.42 13.84
CA LEU A 282 5.88 -5.50 15.05
C LEU A 282 4.38 -5.29 14.76
N ASN A 283 3.87 -6.12 13.85
CA ASN A 283 2.46 -6.24 13.44
C ASN A 283 1.90 -5.04 12.65
N GLY A 284 2.74 -4.25 11.97
CA GLY A 284 2.30 -3.06 11.25
C GLY A 284 1.37 -3.36 10.09
N PHE A 285 1.68 -4.37 9.27
CA PHE A 285 0.81 -4.75 8.16
C PHE A 285 -0.54 -5.27 8.69
N ILE A 286 -0.53 -6.16 9.69
CA ILE A 286 -1.76 -6.60 10.39
C ILE A 286 -2.56 -5.41 10.91
N HIS A 287 -1.91 -4.47 11.62
CA HIS A 287 -2.60 -3.33 12.20
C HIS A 287 -3.15 -2.40 11.11
N SER A 288 -2.41 -2.22 10.00
CA SER A 288 -2.86 -1.41 8.87
C SER A 288 -4.14 -1.95 8.23
N GLU A 289 -4.39 -3.25 8.30
CA GLU A 289 -5.56 -3.91 7.70
C GLU A 289 -6.72 -4.14 8.69
N LEU A 290 -6.44 -4.37 9.97
CA LEU A 290 -7.47 -4.70 10.95
C LEU A 290 -7.91 -3.51 11.81
N SER A 291 -7.09 -2.45 11.93
CA SER A 291 -7.46 -1.27 12.74
C SER A 291 -8.73 -0.58 12.24
N GLY A 292 -9.59 -0.17 13.17
CA GLY A 292 -10.91 0.38 12.88
C GLY A 292 -11.98 -0.66 12.48
N SER A 293 -11.66 -1.95 12.45
CA SER A 293 -12.63 -3.03 12.25
C SER A 293 -13.02 -3.71 13.59
N LYS A 294 -13.98 -4.64 13.55
CA LYS A 294 -14.32 -5.50 14.71
C LYS A 294 -13.17 -6.44 15.13
N LYS A 295 -12.11 -6.54 14.33
CA LYS A 295 -10.91 -7.36 14.58
C LYS A 295 -9.70 -6.52 15.02
N ASP A 296 -9.86 -5.21 15.16
CA ASP A 296 -8.82 -4.31 15.68
C ASP A 296 -8.27 -4.83 17.01
N SER A 297 -6.97 -5.07 17.05
CA SER A 297 -6.19 -5.50 18.22
C SER A 297 -6.68 -6.79 18.87
N LYS A 298 -7.41 -7.65 18.14
CA LYS A 298 -7.78 -8.99 18.60
C LYS A 298 -6.67 -9.99 18.29
N ASN A 299 -6.07 -10.59 19.32
CA ASN A 299 -4.96 -11.55 19.22
C ASN A 299 -3.65 -10.98 18.64
N TYR A 300 -3.52 -9.65 18.56
CA TYR A 300 -2.27 -8.97 18.21
C TYR A 300 -2.23 -7.61 18.89
N ARG A 301 -1.02 -7.04 19.01
CA ARG A 301 -0.82 -5.66 19.48
C ARG A 301 0.19 -4.97 18.58
N TYR A 302 -0.13 -3.77 18.09
CA TYR A 302 0.83 -2.97 17.35
C TYR A 302 2.02 -2.58 18.25
N TYR A 303 3.26 -2.76 17.79
CA TYR A 303 4.47 -2.69 18.63
C TYR A 303 4.52 -3.70 19.79
N GLY A 304 3.72 -4.78 19.72
CA GLY A 304 3.86 -5.95 20.60
C GLY A 304 4.68 -7.06 19.94
N ASN A 305 4.69 -8.24 20.58
CA ASN A 305 5.30 -9.45 20.02
C ASN A 305 4.71 -9.78 18.64
N ARG A 306 5.52 -10.36 17.74
CA ARG A 306 5.10 -10.80 16.41
C ARG A 306 3.94 -11.80 16.55
N ALA A 307 2.73 -11.38 16.19
CA ALA A 307 1.52 -12.19 16.32
C ALA A 307 1.43 -13.29 15.25
N TYR A 308 2.30 -13.21 14.26
CA TYR A 308 2.31 -14.06 13.08
C TYR A 308 3.46 -15.07 13.06
N GLU A 309 4.20 -15.23 14.16
CA GLU A 309 5.40 -16.07 14.23
C GLU A 309 5.13 -17.51 13.74
N ALA A 310 3.99 -18.07 14.13
CA ALA A 310 3.57 -19.42 13.73
C ALA A 310 3.28 -19.59 12.23
N TYR A 311 3.16 -18.50 11.47
CA TYR A 311 2.90 -18.53 10.03
C TYR A 311 4.13 -18.19 9.18
N ILE A 312 5.29 -17.95 9.80
CA ILE A 312 6.53 -17.72 9.06
C ILE A 312 6.91 -19.03 8.35
N PRO A 313 6.99 -19.05 7.00
CA PRO A 313 7.38 -20.25 6.28
C PRO A 313 8.85 -20.57 6.54
N ASP A 314 9.22 -21.85 6.47
CA ASP A 314 10.62 -22.27 6.48
C ASP A 314 11.43 -21.63 5.33
#